data_AF-A0A3D5FIU3-F1
#
_entry.id   AF-A0A3D5FIU3-F1
#
_cell.length_a   1.000
_cell.length_b   1.000
_cell.length_c   1.000
_cell.angle_alpha   90.00
_cell.angle_beta   90.00
_cell.angle_gamma   90.00
#
_symmetry.space_group_name_H-M   'P 1'
#
loop_
_entity.id
_entity.type
_entity.pdbx_description
1 polymer ?
#
loop_
_entity_poly.entity_id
_entity_poly.type
_entity_poly.pdbx_seq_one_letter_code
_entity_poly.pdbx_strand_id
1 'polypeptide(L)'
;MLSDVAAANPGTKYVECNGHNYTANTAAYYMAHERTAYLLGVAAGLLTPNGTMGYIGAFPSPTFFNDVNPMLLGARSVNPKATMQSVLISSYFDPQNAAIAADALLSQGVEFLFGVMDEPTFLQKAEAAGVWTGYWNLDFRSAAPTKYVNNFNLDGFGPFYTSQCEAVLNGTWAPPAKPEPILLDCPLGEWGPQVPQEVQDAVAEVDKKILSGDLHVYEGPLVDNTGVERLPAGEHLTEQDAYLIDFAVEGVSGI
;
A
#
# COMPACT_ATOMS: atom_id res chain seq x y z
N MET A 1 24.69 -6.07 6.29
CA MET A 1 23.25 -5.78 6.51
C MET A 1 23.09 -5.01 7.82
N LEU A 2 21.93 -4.43 8.12
CA LEU A 2 21.70 -3.72 9.39
C LEU A 2 21.99 -4.63 10.60
N SER A 3 21.67 -5.91 10.49
CA SER A 3 21.97 -6.96 11.48
C SER A 3 23.44 -7.03 11.88
N ASP A 4 24.37 -6.93 10.92
CA ASP A 4 25.81 -7.01 11.19
C ASP A 4 26.29 -5.79 11.98
N VAL A 5 25.76 -4.62 11.62
CA VAL A 5 26.05 -3.36 12.32
C VAL A 5 25.47 -3.41 13.73
N ALA A 6 24.25 -3.91 13.89
CA ALA A 6 23.60 -4.05 15.18
C ALA A 6 24.36 -5.01 16.11
N ALA A 7 24.81 -6.16 15.59
CA ALA A 7 25.63 -7.12 16.33
C ALA A 7 26.98 -6.54 16.78
N ALA A 8 27.62 -5.73 15.93
CA ALA A 8 28.87 -5.05 16.27
C ALA A 8 28.71 -3.91 17.29
N ASN A 9 27.49 -3.41 17.52
CA ASN A 9 27.20 -2.25 18.37
C ASN A 9 26.05 -2.53 19.35
N PRO A 10 26.21 -3.45 20.32
CA PRO A 10 25.12 -3.89 21.20
C PRO A 10 24.53 -2.77 22.10
N GLY A 11 25.28 -1.68 22.31
CA GLY A 11 24.81 -0.50 23.05
C GLY A 11 23.88 0.42 22.24
N THR A 12 23.88 0.32 20.91
CA THR A 12 23.05 1.14 20.02
C THR A 12 21.73 0.43 19.73
N LYS A 13 20.62 1.19 19.69
CA LYS A 13 19.28 0.69 19.35
C LYS A 13 18.98 1.00 17.88
N TYR A 14 18.41 0.02 17.19
CA TYR A 14 18.09 0.10 15.77
C TYR A 14 16.59 -0.15 15.57
N VAL A 15 15.98 0.65 14.69
CA VAL A 15 14.56 0.53 14.35
C VAL A 15 14.46 0.56 12.82
N GLU A 16 14.18 -0.59 12.21
CA GLU A 16 14.22 -0.81 10.75
C GLU A 16 12.83 -0.66 10.12
N CYS A 17 12.69 0.24 9.15
CA CYS A 17 11.46 0.37 8.37
C CYS A 17 11.34 -0.82 7.41
N ASN A 18 10.18 -1.47 7.39
CA ASN A 18 9.92 -2.67 6.58
C ASN A 18 10.93 -3.81 6.84
N GLY A 19 11.48 -3.86 8.07
CA GLY A 19 12.47 -4.83 8.47
C GLY A 19 11.87 -6.17 8.88
N HIS A 20 12.64 -7.23 8.69
CA HIS A 20 12.32 -8.59 9.15
C HIS A 20 13.36 -9.13 10.15
N ASN A 21 14.24 -8.25 10.64
CA ASN A 21 15.30 -8.57 11.57
C ASN A 21 14.90 -8.17 12.99
N TYR A 22 14.79 -9.15 13.87
CA TYR A 22 14.44 -8.96 15.28
C TYR A 22 15.58 -9.44 16.15
N THR A 23 16.21 -8.54 16.89
CA THR A 23 17.34 -8.87 17.77
C THR A 23 17.19 -8.16 19.12
N ALA A 24 18.10 -8.41 20.05
CA ALA A 24 18.09 -7.73 21.36
C ALA A 24 18.25 -6.20 21.26
N ASN A 25 18.73 -5.67 20.14
CA ASN A 25 18.90 -4.24 19.90
C ASN A 25 18.35 -3.77 18.54
N THR A 26 17.51 -4.56 17.88
CA THR A 26 16.86 -4.21 16.62
C THR A 26 15.37 -4.52 16.70
N ALA A 27 14.55 -3.50 16.47
CA ALA A 27 13.13 -3.61 16.22
C ALA A 27 12.84 -3.33 14.73
N ALA A 28 11.72 -3.82 14.22
CA ALA A 28 11.21 -3.40 12.93
C ALA A 28 9.83 -2.75 13.07
N TYR A 29 9.50 -1.87 12.14
CA TYR A 29 8.19 -1.25 12.06
C TYR A 29 7.79 -1.09 10.60
N TYR A 30 6.49 -1.06 10.37
CA TYR A 30 5.94 -0.75 9.06
C TYR A 30 4.49 -0.27 9.17
N MET A 31 3.78 -0.19 8.05
CA MET A 31 2.37 0.21 8.00
C MET A 31 1.47 -0.98 7.74
N ALA A 32 0.34 -1.03 8.44
CA ALA A 32 -0.81 -1.84 8.04
C ALA A 32 -1.59 -1.08 6.96
N HIS A 33 -1.07 -1.10 5.73
CA HIS A 33 -1.57 -0.30 4.61
C HIS A 33 -2.57 -1.05 3.72
N GLU A 34 -2.86 -2.32 4.01
CA GLU A 34 -3.79 -3.15 3.25
C GLU A 34 -5.23 -2.63 3.34
N ARG A 35 -5.66 -2.15 4.51
CA ARG A 35 -6.95 -1.45 4.68
C ARG A 35 -7.01 -0.24 3.76
N THR A 36 -5.96 0.56 3.73
CA THR A 36 -5.92 1.83 2.99
C THR A 36 -5.86 1.60 1.49
N ALA A 37 -5.08 0.61 1.06
CA ALA A 37 -5.07 0.13 -0.32
C ALA A 37 -6.47 -0.37 -0.73
N TYR A 38 -7.16 -1.12 0.13
CA TYR A 38 -8.54 -1.58 -0.13
C TYR A 38 -9.52 -0.41 -0.30
N LEU A 39 -9.48 0.57 0.61
CA LEU A 39 -10.32 1.75 0.55
C LEU A 39 -10.06 2.61 -0.69
N LEU A 40 -8.79 2.78 -1.07
CA LEU A 40 -8.43 3.45 -2.31
C LEU A 40 -8.90 2.64 -3.53
N GLY A 41 -8.87 1.31 -3.45
CA GLY A 41 -9.45 0.40 -4.43
C GLY A 41 -10.94 0.59 -4.62
N VAL A 42 -11.71 0.70 -3.54
CA VAL A 42 -13.16 1.01 -3.60
C VAL A 42 -13.39 2.32 -4.35
N ALA A 43 -12.62 3.37 -4.03
CA ALA A 43 -12.71 4.63 -4.75
C ALA A 43 -12.38 4.46 -6.25
N ALA A 44 -11.27 3.78 -6.57
CA ALA A 44 -10.85 3.51 -7.94
C ALA A 44 -11.93 2.74 -8.71
N GLY A 45 -12.53 1.69 -8.13
CA GLY A 45 -13.57 0.89 -8.76
C GLY A 45 -14.85 1.69 -9.09
N LEU A 46 -15.21 2.66 -8.25
CA LEU A 46 -16.34 3.57 -8.53
C LEU A 46 -16.02 4.63 -9.59
N LEU A 47 -14.76 5.05 -9.68
CA LEU A 47 -14.28 6.08 -10.60
C LEU A 47 -13.89 5.54 -11.99
N THR A 48 -13.81 4.21 -12.14
CA THR A 48 -13.34 3.53 -13.37
C THR A 48 -14.43 2.61 -13.94
N PRO A 49 -15.15 3.04 -14.99
CA PRO A 49 -16.23 2.25 -15.58
C PRO A 49 -15.81 0.89 -16.12
N ASN A 50 -14.60 0.78 -16.69
CA ASN A 50 -14.05 -0.47 -17.21
C ASN A 50 -13.24 -1.23 -16.16
N GLY A 51 -12.89 -0.59 -15.03
CA GLY A 51 -12.15 -1.21 -13.94
C GLY A 51 -10.69 -1.53 -14.30
N THR A 52 -10.12 -0.88 -15.32
CA THR A 52 -8.75 -1.10 -15.76
C THR A 52 -7.80 -0.25 -14.91
N MET A 53 -7.07 -0.88 -13.99
CA MET A 53 -6.15 -0.19 -13.09
C MET A 53 -4.69 -0.53 -13.41
N GLY A 54 -3.82 0.47 -13.23
CA GLY A 54 -2.39 0.36 -13.39
C GLY A 54 -1.65 0.56 -12.07
N TYR A 55 -0.56 -0.17 -11.88
CA TYR A 55 0.34 -0.03 -10.74
C TYR A 55 1.79 0.09 -11.19
N ILE A 56 2.53 1.04 -10.61
CA ILE A 56 3.98 1.17 -10.81
C ILE A 56 4.69 0.88 -9.48
N GLY A 57 5.53 -0.14 -9.47
CA GLY A 57 6.25 -0.59 -8.28
C GLY A 57 7.75 -0.64 -8.45
N ALA A 58 8.46 -0.78 -7.34
CA ALA A 58 9.89 -1.00 -7.34
C ALA A 58 10.22 -2.50 -7.51
N PHE A 59 9.89 -3.32 -6.51
CA PHE A 59 10.30 -4.72 -6.41
C PHE A 59 9.10 -5.62 -6.08
N PRO A 60 9.15 -6.92 -6.46
CA PRO A 60 8.12 -7.88 -6.07
C PRO A 60 8.32 -8.28 -4.59
N SER A 61 7.82 -7.45 -3.69
CA SER A 61 7.94 -7.61 -2.23
C SER A 61 6.56 -7.68 -1.56
N PRO A 62 6.49 -8.04 -0.26
CA PRO A 62 5.22 -7.99 0.46
C PRO A 62 4.52 -6.62 0.43
N THR A 63 5.26 -5.51 0.36
CA THR A 63 4.69 -4.18 0.10
C THR A 63 3.94 -4.14 -1.22
N PHE A 64 4.56 -4.61 -2.30
CA PHE A 64 3.92 -4.65 -3.62
C PHE A 64 2.60 -5.41 -3.57
N PHE A 65 2.60 -6.59 -2.96
CA PHE A 65 1.41 -7.42 -2.85
C PHE A 65 0.32 -6.81 -1.94
N ASN A 66 0.70 -6.12 -0.86
CA ASN A 66 -0.22 -5.37 0.01
C ASN A 66 -0.71 -4.05 -0.60
N ASP A 67 -0.12 -3.59 -1.69
CA ASP A 67 -0.67 -2.49 -2.47
C ASP A 67 -1.70 -3.01 -3.48
N VAL A 68 -1.28 -3.96 -4.33
CA VAL A 68 -2.07 -4.34 -5.50
C VAL A 68 -3.23 -5.26 -5.16
N ASN A 69 -3.06 -6.18 -4.21
CA ASN A 69 -4.12 -7.14 -3.90
C ASN A 69 -5.29 -6.44 -3.22
N PRO A 70 -5.12 -5.68 -2.12
CA PRO A 70 -6.25 -5.05 -1.46
C PRO A 70 -6.91 -4.00 -2.36
N MET A 71 -6.13 -3.25 -3.14
CA MET A 71 -6.67 -2.31 -4.10
C MET A 71 -7.56 -3.01 -5.14
N LEU A 72 -7.13 -4.16 -5.68
CA LEU A 72 -7.95 -4.93 -6.60
C LEU A 72 -9.19 -5.53 -5.93
N LEU A 73 -9.06 -6.09 -4.72
CA LEU A 73 -10.18 -6.63 -3.96
C LEU A 73 -11.23 -5.55 -3.63
N GLY A 74 -10.76 -4.39 -3.16
CA GLY A 74 -11.58 -3.22 -2.90
C GLY A 74 -12.30 -2.72 -4.13
N ALA A 75 -11.60 -2.58 -5.27
CA ALA A 75 -12.22 -2.21 -6.54
C ALA A 75 -13.28 -3.23 -6.98
N ARG A 76 -13.01 -4.53 -6.81
CA ARG A 76 -13.95 -5.60 -7.18
C ARG A 76 -15.20 -5.65 -6.31
N SER A 77 -15.14 -5.16 -5.08
CA SER A 77 -16.32 -5.08 -4.21
C SER A 77 -17.42 -4.16 -4.76
N VAL A 78 -17.05 -3.23 -5.65
CA VAL A 78 -17.96 -2.26 -6.30
C VAL A 78 -17.98 -2.38 -7.82
N ASN A 79 -16.92 -2.90 -8.44
CA ASN A 79 -16.79 -3.17 -9.86
C ASN A 79 -16.16 -4.56 -10.09
N PRO A 80 -16.98 -5.63 -10.16
CA PRO A 80 -16.49 -7.02 -10.25
C PRO A 80 -15.60 -7.33 -11.47
N LYS A 81 -15.57 -6.45 -12.48
CA LYS A 81 -14.75 -6.62 -13.68
C LYS A 81 -13.35 -6.04 -13.53
N ALA A 82 -13.05 -5.39 -12.40
CA ALA A 82 -11.78 -4.70 -12.21
C ALA A 82 -10.59 -5.66 -12.33
N THR A 83 -9.51 -5.14 -12.93
CA THR A 83 -8.23 -5.82 -13.18
C THR A 83 -7.08 -4.89 -12.81
N MET A 84 -5.95 -5.46 -12.40
CA MET A 84 -4.75 -4.70 -12.08
C MET A 84 -3.59 -5.13 -13.00
N GLN A 85 -2.98 -4.15 -13.66
CA GLN A 85 -1.75 -4.35 -14.42
C GLN A 85 -0.60 -3.61 -13.75
N SER A 86 0.42 -4.35 -13.36
CA SER A 86 1.61 -3.84 -12.69
C SER A 86 2.78 -3.69 -13.66
N VAL A 87 3.70 -2.79 -13.32
CA VAL A 87 5.04 -2.69 -13.91
C VAL A 87 6.04 -2.45 -12.77
N LEU A 88 7.00 -3.36 -12.60
CA LEU A 88 8.05 -3.24 -11.60
C LEU A 88 9.34 -2.71 -12.23
N ILE A 89 9.82 -1.54 -11.78
CA ILE A 89 10.96 -0.84 -12.40
C ILE A 89 12.29 -1.06 -11.68
N SER A 90 12.32 -1.91 -10.65
CA SER A 90 13.52 -2.25 -9.85
C SER A 90 14.22 -1.05 -9.20
N SER A 91 13.48 0.03 -8.91
CA SER A 91 13.95 1.20 -8.18
C SER A 91 12.78 1.91 -7.50
N TYR A 92 13.00 2.43 -6.30
CA TYR A 92 12.04 3.34 -5.64
C TYR A 92 12.15 4.77 -6.18
N PHE A 93 13.31 5.17 -6.71
CA PHE A 93 13.54 6.49 -7.29
C PHE A 93 14.16 6.35 -8.68
N ASP A 94 13.33 6.44 -9.71
CA ASP A 94 13.76 6.50 -11.12
C ASP A 94 12.69 7.19 -11.96
N PRO A 95 12.71 8.54 -12.01
CA PRO A 95 11.72 9.31 -12.77
C PRO A 95 11.60 8.90 -14.25
N GLN A 96 12.70 8.46 -14.86
CA GLN A 96 12.72 8.08 -16.27
C GLN A 96 11.98 6.76 -16.49
N ASN A 97 12.29 5.72 -15.70
CA ASN A 97 11.60 4.44 -15.82
C ASN A 97 10.17 4.50 -15.31
N ALA A 98 9.87 5.32 -14.28
CA ALA A 98 8.50 5.58 -13.84
C ALA A 98 7.66 6.23 -14.96
N ALA A 99 8.23 7.19 -15.70
CA ALA A 99 7.56 7.79 -16.87
C ALA A 99 7.27 6.76 -17.97
N ILE A 100 8.23 5.90 -18.29
CA ILE A 100 8.08 4.85 -19.32
C ILE A 100 7.00 3.84 -18.90
N ALA A 101 7.02 3.41 -17.64
CA ALA A 101 6.02 2.51 -17.08
C ALA A 101 4.61 3.12 -17.12
N ALA A 102 4.50 4.40 -16.73
CA ALA A 102 3.24 5.14 -16.79
C ALA A 102 2.72 5.24 -18.24
N ASP A 103 3.57 5.65 -19.19
CA ASP A 103 3.19 5.74 -20.61
C ASP A 103 2.72 4.38 -21.15
N ALA A 104 3.36 3.27 -20.74
CA ALA A 104 2.99 1.91 -21.15
C ALA A 104 1.62 1.47 -20.59
N LEU A 105 1.33 1.76 -19.32
CA LEU A 105 0.04 1.46 -18.70
C LEU A 105 -1.08 2.33 -19.28
N LEU A 106 -0.83 3.63 -19.44
CA LEU A 106 -1.78 4.57 -20.05
C LEU A 106 -2.09 4.19 -21.50
N SER A 107 -1.09 3.75 -22.27
CA SER A 107 -1.30 3.26 -23.65
C SER A 107 -2.15 1.99 -23.72
N GLN A 108 -2.26 1.24 -22.62
CA GLN A 108 -3.13 0.07 -22.48
C GLN A 108 -4.54 0.43 -21.98
N GLY A 109 -4.81 1.73 -21.75
CA GLY A 109 -6.14 2.22 -21.40
C GLY A 109 -6.51 2.02 -19.94
N VAL A 110 -5.55 2.06 -19.01
CA VAL A 110 -5.88 2.12 -17.58
C VAL A 110 -6.61 3.43 -17.26
N GLU A 111 -7.68 3.33 -16.47
CA GLU A 111 -8.52 4.44 -16.02
C GLU A 111 -8.14 4.97 -14.64
N PHE A 112 -7.30 4.21 -13.91
CA PHE A 112 -6.70 4.60 -12.64
C PHE A 112 -5.23 4.16 -12.61
N LEU A 113 -4.33 5.06 -12.18
CA LEU A 113 -2.91 4.78 -12.02
C LEU A 113 -2.49 5.00 -10.56
N PHE A 114 -1.79 4.02 -9.99
CA PHE A 114 -1.24 4.08 -8.63
C PHE A 114 0.21 3.61 -8.64
N GLY A 115 0.95 3.89 -7.57
CA GLY A 115 2.29 3.37 -7.45
C GLY A 115 3.02 3.83 -6.19
N VAL A 116 4.10 3.10 -5.91
CA VAL A 116 5.05 3.38 -4.84
C VAL A 116 6.38 3.83 -5.43
N MET A 117 6.51 5.13 -5.70
CA MET A 117 7.76 5.77 -6.13
C MET A 117 8.10 6.87 -5.13
N ASP A 118 9.37 7.21 -4.93
CA ASP A 118 9.82 8.32 -4.07
C ASP A 118 9.84 9.66 -4.82
N GLU A 119 9.05 9.76 -5.88
CA GLU A 119 8.97 10.88 -6.80
C GLU A 119 7.61 10.90 -7.54
N PRO A 120 7.14 12.07 -8.04
CA PRO A 120 5.76 12.21 -8.53
C PRO A 120 5.58 12.07 -10.06
N THR A 121 6.57 11.60 -10.83
CA THR A 121 6.54 11.66 -12.31
C THR A 121 5.36 10.91 -12.90
N PHE A 122 4.98 9.75 -12.37
CA PHE A 122 3.82 9.03 -12.89
C PHE A 122 2.50 9.78 -12.66
N LEU A 123 2.39 10.56 -11.59
CA LEU A 123 1.21 11.41 -11.33
C LEU A 123 1.07 12.46 -12.43
N GLN A 124 2.18 13.08 -12.84
CA GLN A 124 2.20 14.06 -13.93
C GLN A 124 1.76 13.43 -15.26
N LYS A 125 2.12 12.17 -15.49
CA LYS A 125 1.66 11.40 -16.66
C LYS A 125 0.16 11.11 -16.61
N ALA A 126 -0.36 10.70 -15.45
CA ALA A 126 -1.79 10.48 -15.27
C ALA A 126 -2.61 11.76 -15.47
N GLU A 127 -2.14 12.89 -14.94
CA GLU A 127 -2.74 14.21 -15.14
C GLU A 127 -2.78 14.59 -16.63
N ALA A 128 -1.65 14.46 -17.33
CA ALA A 128 -1.57 14.76 -18.75
C ALA A 128 -2.49 13.87 -19.61
N ALA A 129 -2.73 12.63 -19.17
CA ALA A 129 -3.65 11.69 -19.81
C ALA A 129 -5.12 11.85 -19.36
N GLY A 130 -5.39 12.68 -18.34
CA GLY A 130 -6.72 12.81 -17.76
C GLY A 130 -7.23 11.53 -17.10
N VAL A 131 -6.33 10.73 -16.52
CA VAL A 131 -6.60 9.47 -15.83
C VAL A 131 -6.63 9.70 -14.31
N TRP A 132 -7.46 8.95 -13.58
CA TRP A 132 -7.50 9.06 -12.12
C TRP A 132 -6.21 8.53 -11.50
N THR A 133 -5.79 9.10 -10.39
CA THR A 133 -4.55 8.67 -9.74
C THR A 133 -4.62 8.75 -8.23
N GLY A 134 -3.89 7.85 -7.56
CA GLY A 134 -3.59 7.97 -6.14
C GLY A 134 -2.08 7.82 -5.91
N TYR A 135 -1.64 7.90 -4.67
CA TYR A 135 -0.22 7.78 -4.35
C TYR A 135 0.03 7.04 -3.03
N TRP A 136 1.06 6.18 -3.00
CA TRP A 136 1.36 5.35 -1.82
C TRP A 136 2.01 6.13 -0.67
N ASN A 137 2.54 7.32 -0.93
CA ASN A 137 3.28 8.11 0.06
C ASN A 137 2.66 9.50 0.25
N LEU A 138 3.38 10.40 0.91
CA LEU A 138 3.07 11.82 1.12
C LEU A 138 2.21 12.48 0.04
N ASP A 139 1.53 13.57 0.42
CA ASP A 139 0.67 14.32 -0.49
C ASP A 139 1.44 14.97 -1.65
N PHE A 140 1.35 14.35 -2.84
CA PHE A 140 1.84 14.89 -4.11
C PHE A 140 0.72 15.36 -5.03
N ARG A 141 -0.45 15.74 -4.49
CA ARG A 141 -1.60 16.16 -5.32
C ARG A 141 -1.28 17.34 -6.25
N SER A 142 -0.28 18.15 -5.93
CA SER A 142 0.18 19.24 -6.80
C SER A 142 0.72 18.76 -8.16
N ALA A 143 1.15 17.49 -8.27
CA ALA A 143 1.60 16.88 -9.51
C ALA A 143 0.45 16.37 -10.40
N ALA A 144 -0.76 16.19 -9.84
CA ALA A 144 -1.96 15.75 -10.55
C ALA A 144 -3.24 16.41 -9.99
N PRO A 145 -3.35 17.75 -10.01
CA PRO A 145 -4.35 18.47 -9.21
C PRO A 145 -5.80 18.24 -9.63
N THR A 146 -6.05 17.64 -10.79
CA THR A 146 -7.40 17.48 -11.35
C THR A 146 -8.04 16.18 -10.88
N LYS A 147 -7.43 15.04 -11.21
CA LYS A 147 -7.96 13.69 -10.93
C LYS A 147 -7.15 12.92 -9.90
N TYR A 148 -6.58 13.62 -8.93
CA TYR A 148 -6.07 12.99 -7.72
C TYR A 148 -7.22 12.46 -6.87
N VAL A 149 -7.10 11.23 -6.39
CA VAL A 149 -8.11 10.59 -5.54
C VAL A 149 -7.74 10.77 -4.09
N ASN A 150 -6.64 10.14 -3.67
CA ASN A 150 -6.16 10.17 -2.29
C ASN A 150 -4.72 9.63 -2.23
N ASN A 151 -4.11 9.67 -1.05
CA ASN A 151 -2.86 9.00 -0.74
C ASN A 151 -2.87 8.31 0.60
N PHE A 152 -1.82 7.55 0.88
CA PHE A 152 -1.63 6.95 2.19
C PHE A 152 -0.99 7.98 3.12
N ASN A 153 -1.61 8.21 4.28
CA ASN A 153 -1.12 9.15 5.26
C ASN A 153 -0.12 8.47 6.20
N LEU A 154 1.09 9.05 6.29
CA LEU A 154 2.22 8.55 7.08
C LEU A 154 2.38 9.27 8.44
N ASP A 155 1.39 10.05 8.87
CA ASP A 155 1.48 10.88 10.08
C ASP A 155 1.80 10.08 11.35
N GLY A 156 1.52 8.78 11.38
CA GLY A 156 1.89 7.88 12.48
C GLY A 156 3.41 7.72 12.70
N PHE A 157 4.24 7.99 11.69
CA PHE A 157 5.70 7.79 11.77
C PHE A 157 6.35 8.79 12.75
N GLY A 158 5.90 10.05 12.75
CA GLY A 158 6.44 11.09 13.63
C GLY A 158 6.27 10.74 15.12
N PRO A 159 5.05 10.50 15.61
CA PRO A 159 4.79 10.03 16.97
C PRO A 159 5.52 8.73 17.30
N PHE A 160 5.57 7.77 16.36
CA PHE A 160 6.34 6.54 16.54
C PHE A 160 7.82 6.83 16.79
N TYR A 161 8.49 7.62 15.95
CA TYR A 161 9.90 7.98 16.14
C TYR A 161 10.15 8.70 17.47
N THR A 162 9.29 9.65 17.84
CA THR A 162 9.35 10.32 19.13
C THR A 162 9.31 9.32 20.27
N SER A 163 8.37 8.36 20.24
CA SER A 163 8.24 7.33 21.28
C SER A 163 9.49 6.45 21.40
N GLN A 164 10.14 6.11 20.28
CA GLN A 164 11.36 5.30 20.28
C GLN A 164 12.52 6.09 20.90
N CYS A 165 12.69 7.35 20.54
CA CYS A 165 13.69 8.23 21.12
C CYS A 165 13.48 8.44 22.63
N GLU A 166 12.25 8.69 23.07
CA GLU A 166 11.91 8.82 24.49
C GLU A 166 12.20 7.54 25.28
N ALA A 167 11.88 6.37 24.73
CA ALA A 167 12.18 5.09 25.37
C ALA A 167 13.70 4.88 25.54
N VAL A 168 14.52 5.30 24.57
CA VAL A 168 15.98 5.25 24.69
C VAL A 168 16.48 6.21 25.78
N LEU A 169 16.01 7.47 25.78
CA LEU A 169 16.40 8.48 26.76
C LEU A 169 16.02 8.09 28.19
N ASN A 170 14.87 7.44 28.37
CA ASN A 170 14.38 6.98 29.66
C ASN A 170 14.97 5.63 30.09
N GLY A 171 15.78 4.98 29.25
CA GLY A 171 16.35 3.66 29.53
C GLY A 171 15.30 2.53 29.54
N THR A 172 14.13 2.75 28.94
CA THR A 172 13.02 1.79 28.88
C THR A 172 12.85 1.12 27.51
N TRP A 173 13.67 1.49 26.52
CA TRP A 173 13.63 0.85 25.20
C TRP A 173 13.90 -0.65 25.31
N ALA A 174 12.99 -1.44 24.74
CA ALA A 174 13.09 -2.88 24.63
C ALA A 174 12.76 -3.32 23.19
N PRO A 175 13.39 -4.39 22.69
CA PRO A 175 12.98 -4.99 21.43
C PRO A 175 11.56 -5.57 21.54
N PRO A 176 10.88 -5.80 20.40
CA PRO A 176 9.59 -6.47 20.37
C PRO A 176 9.63 -7.81 21.12
N ALA A 177 8.59 -8.10 21.90
CA ALA A 177 8.49 -9.35 22.66
C ALA A 177 8.33 -10.60 21.75
N LYS A 178 7.87 -10.38 20.52
CA LYS A 178 7.75 -11.37 19.45
C LYS A 178 8.57 -10.91 18.24
N PRO A 179 9.03 -11.83 17.38
CA PRO A 179 9.73 -11.48 16.13
C PRO A 179 8.73 -11.00 15.06
N GLU A 180 8.02 -9.92 15.34
CA GLU A 180 6.99 -9.30 14.49
C GLU A 180 7.27 -7.78 14.40
N PRO A 181 6.97 -7.12 13.27
CA PRO A 181 7.09 -5.67 13.18
C PRO A 181 6.02 -4.99 14.02
N ILE A 182 6.33 -3.76 14.44
CA ILE A 182 5.31 -2.83 14.92
C ILE A 182 4.58 -2.28 13.69
N LEU A 183 3.30 -2.61 13.53
CA LEU A 183 2.48 -2.09 12.45
C LEU A 183 1.78 -0.79 12.90
N LEU A 184 1.95 0.26 12.11
CA LEU A 184 1.34 1.57 12.33
C LEU A 184 0.10 1.70 11.44
N ASP A 185 -0.95 2.33 11.97
CA ASP A 185 -2.11 2.73 11.16
C ASP A 185 -1.68 3.73 10.09
N CYS A 186 -2.31 3.65 8.93
CA CYS A 186 -1.94 4.42 7.75
C CYS A 186 -3.20 4.86 7.00
N PRO A 187 -4.04 5.75 7.56
CA PRO A 187 -5.33 6.09 6.97
C PRO A 187 -5.18 6.80 5.61
N LEU A 188 -6.28 6.91 4.86
CA LEU A 188 -6.34 7.80 3.71
C LEU A 188 -6.08 9.26 4.14
N GLY A 189 -5.38 10.00 3.29
CA GLY A 189 -5.25 11.46 3.37
C GLY A 189 -6.51 12.21 2.94
N GLU A 190 -6.34 13.46 2.50
CA GLU A 190 -7.47 14.26 2.06
C GLU A 190 -7.89 13.91 0.63
N TRP A 191 -9.21 13.94 0.38
CA TRP A 191 -9.76 13.71 -0.95
C TRP A 191 -9.37 14.81 -1.93
N GLY A 192 -9.03 14.40 -3.15
CA GLY A 192 -8.82 15.34 -4.24
C GLY A 192 -10.12 16.05 -4.66
N PRO A 193 -10.01 17.22 -5.30
CA PRO A 193 -11.13 18.15 -5.46
C PRO A 193 -12.24 17.65 -6.39
N GLN A 194 -11.95 16.69 -7.28
CA GLN A 194 -12.94 16.12 -8.20
C GLN A 194 -13.54 14.80 -7.73
N VAL A 195 -13.11 14.25 -6.59
CA VAL A 195 -13.68 13.01 -6.07
C VAL A 195 -15.12 13.26 -5.62
N PRO A 196 -16.14 12.66 -6.25
CA PRO A 196 -17.54 12.90 -5.91
C PRO A 196 -17.84 12.50 -4.46
N GLN A 197 -18.75 13.23 -3.80
CA GLN A 197 -19.12 12.94 -2.41
C GLN A 197 -19.62 11.51 -2.22
N GLU A 198 -20.37 10.98 -3.17
CA GLU A 198 -20.87 9.59 -3.15
C GLU A 198 -19.74 8.55 -3.09
N VAL A 199 -18.58 8.83 -3.70
CA VAL A 199 -17.40 7.96 -3.63
C VAL A 199 -16.78 8.03 -2.23
N GLN A 200 -16.65 9.24 -1.68
CA GLN A 200 -16.12 9.44 -0.33
C GLN A 200 -17.01 8.74 0.73
N ASP A 201 -18.32 8.88 0.61
CA ASP A 201 -19.30 8.26 1.50
C ASP A 201 -19.25 6.73 1.40
N ALA A 202 -19.18 6.17 0.19
CA ALA A 202 -19.05 4.73 -0.02
C ALA A 202 -17.77 4.17 0.62
N VAL A 203 -16.65 4.87 0.48
CA VAL A 203 -15.38 4.50 1.12
C VAL A 203 -15.49 4.56 2.64
N ALA A 204 -16.09 5.62 3.20
CA ALA A 204 -16.30 5.73 4.64
C ALA A 204 -17.21 4.63 5.21
N GLU A 205 -18.23 4.20 4.46
CA GLU A 205 -19.09 3.09 4.87
C GLU A 205 -18.38 1.72 4.82
N VAL A 206 -17.51 1.50 3.84
CA VAL A 206 -16.64 0.31 3.80
C VAL A 206 -15.65 0.34 4.96
N ASP A 207 -15.05 1.48 5.23
CA ASP A 207 -14.08 1.64 6.31
C ASP A 207 -14.66 1.28 7.68
N LYS A 208 -15.89 1.73 7.97
CA LYS A 208 -16.62 1.35 9.19
C LYS A 208 -16.77 -0.17 9.33
N LYS A 209 -17.02 -0.89 8.23
CA LYS A 209 -17.15 -2.36 8.25
C LYS A 209 -15.81 -3.05 8.49
N ILE A 210 -14.72 -2.51 7.94
CA ILE A 210 -13.38 -3.02 8.22
C ILE A 210 -13.06 -2.82 9.70
N LEU A 211 -13.31 -1.62 10.23
CA LEU A 211 -13.04 -1.28 11.63
C LEU A 211 -13.94 -2.04 12.63
N SER A 212 -15.17 -2.40 12.25
CA SER A 212 -16.06 -3.23 13.09
C SER A 212 -15.72 -4.73 13.01
N GLY A 213 -14.94 -5.16 12.02
CA GLY A 213 -14.69 -6.57 11.72
C GLY A 213 -15.81 -7.24 10.93
N ASP A 214 -16.78 -6.47 10.41
CA ASP A 214 -17.83 -7.00 9.51
C ASP A 214 -17.31 -7.25 8.09
N LEU A 215 -16.14 -6.71 7.75
CA LEU A 215 -15.43 -6.95 6.50
C LEU A 215 -13.94 -7.17 6.80
N HIS A 216 -13.35 -8.23 6.25
CA HIS A 216 -11.91 -8.44 6.29
C HIS A 216 -11.30 -8.17 4.92
N VAL A 217 -10.18 -7.43 4.88
CA VAL A 217 -9.50 -7.05 3.62
C VAL A 217 -9.09 -8.28 2.81
N TYR A 218 -8.46 -9.24 3.50
CA TYR A 218 -8.12 -10.55 2.96
C TYR A 218 -9.04 -11.58 3.58
N GLU A 219 -10.17 -11.84 2.93
CA GLU A 219 -11.12 -12.89 3.29
C GLU A 219 -11.18 -13.92 2.16
N GLY A 220 -11.16 -15.19 2.54
CA GLY A 220 -11.26 -16.28 1.59
C GLY A 220 -12.69 -16.46 1.04
N PRO A 221 -12.84 -17.05 -0.14
CA PRO A 221 -11.79 -17.74 -0.90
C PRO A 221 -10.88 -16.76 -1.66
N LEU A 222 -9.56 -16.90 -1.49
CA LEU A 222 -8.56 -16.19 -2.27
C LEU A 222 -7.76 -17.16 -3.13
N VAL A 223 -7.73 -16.87 -4.43
CA VAL A 223 -6.96 -17.59 -5.43
C VAL A 223 -5.89 -16.64 -5.95
N ASP A 224 -4.66 -17.14 -6.12
CA ASP A 224 -3.59 -16.36 -6.72
C ASP A 224 -3.74 -16.24 -8.24
N ASN A 225 -2.92 -15.38 -8.84
CA ASN A 225 -2.91 -15.15 -10.28
C ASN A 225 -2.41 -16.34 -11.13
N THR A 226 -2.04 -17.46 -10.50
CA THR A 226 -1.71 -18.73 -11.15
C THR A 226 -2.82 -19.77 -11.03
N GLY A 227 -3.89 -19.45 -10.29
CA GLY A 227 -5.04 -20.34 -10.06
C GLY A 227 -4.90 -21.23 -8.83
N VAL A 228 -3.91 -21.00 -7.96
CA VAL A 228 -3.73 -21.76 -6.71
C VAL A 228 -4.52 -21.09 -5.59
N GLU A 229 -5.32 -21.87 -4.87
CA GLU A 229 -6.00 -21.39 -3.65
C GLU A 229 -4.97 -21.09 -2.56
N ARG A 230 -5.00 -19.87 -2.03
CA ARG A 230 -4.09 -19.39 -0.97
C ARG A 230 -4.79 -19.22 0.37
N LEU A 231 -6.09 -18.94 0.36
CA LEU A 231 -6.91 -18.77 1.56
C LEU A 231 -8.30 -19.39 1.34
N PRO A 232 -8.68 -20.44 2.08
CA PRO A 232 -9.99 -21.08 1.97
C PRO A 232 -11.16 -20.16 2.39
N ALA A 233 -12.36 -20.46 1.89
CA ALA A 233 -13.57 -19.73 2.26
C ALA A 233 -13.82 -19.70 3.79
N GLY A 234 -14.09 -18.50 4.32
CA GLY A 234 -14.35 -18.27 5.75
C GLY A 234 -13.10 -18.07 6.61
N GLU A 235 -11.90 -18.15 6.03
CA GLU A 235 -10.65 -17.72 6.68
C GLU A 235 -10.31 -16.27 6.31
N HIS A 236 -9.59 -15.57 7.19
CA HIS A 236 -9.08 -14.23 6.93
C HIS A 236 -7.66 -14.07 7.45
N LEU A 237 -6.88 -13.17 6.85
CA LEU A 237 -5.55 -12.82 7.33
C LEU A 237 -5.62 -11.74 8.41
N THR A 238 -4.73 -11.81 9.39
CA THR A 238 -4.46 -10.67 10.29
C THR A 238 -3.53 -9.65 9.60
N GLU A 239 -3.40 -8.43 10.13
CA GLU A 239 -2.45 -7.43 9.62
C GLU A 239 -1.00 -7.96 9.62
N GLN A 240 -0.65 -8.77 10.63
CA GLN A 240 0.68 -9.38 10.73
C GLN A 240 0.91 -10.47 9.67
N ASP A 241 -0.13 -11.25 9.34
CA ASP A 241 -0.04 -12.24 8.26
C ASP A 241 -0.03 -11.55 6.89
N ALA A 242 -0.83 -10.50 6.71
CA ALA A 242 -0.84 -9.67 5.52
C ALA A 242 0.53 -9.04 5.26
N TYR A 243 1.23 -8.56 6.30
CA TYR A 243 2.60 -8.04 6.18
C TYR A 243 3.60 -9.00 5.49
N LEU A 244 3.34 -10.31 5.57
CA LEU A 244 4.19 -11.36 5.00
C LEU A 244 3.69 -11.92 3.67
N ILE A 245 2.64 -11.34 3.08
CA ILE A 245 2.02 -11.84 1.85
C ILE A 245 3.03 -11.85 0.69
N ASP A 246 3.06 -12.95 -0.06
CA ASP A 246 4.08 -13.22 -1.08
C ASP A 246 3.51 -13.56 -2.46
N PHE A 247 2.20 -13.37 -2.64
CA PHE A 247 1.48 -13.73 -3.83
C PHE A 247 0.58 -12.61 -4.31
N ALA A 248 0.29 -12.60 -5.60
CA ALA A 248 -0.70 -11.72 -6.18
C ALA A 248 -2.03 -12.45 -6.38
N VAL A 249 -3.15 -11.79 -6.06
CA VAL A 249 -4.49 -12.39 -6.26
C VAL A 249 -4.86 -12.47 -7.74
N GLU A 250 -5.81 -13.35 -8.08
CA GLU A 250 -6.35 -13.49 -9.42
C GLU A 250 -6.69 -12.13 -10.06
N GLY A 251 -6.23 -11.90 -11.30
CA GLY A 251 -6.46 -10.66 -12.05
C GLY A 251 -5.47 -9.52 -11.77
N VAL A 252 -4.48 -9.76 -10.92
CA VAL A 252 -3.21 -8.99 -10.93
C VAL A 252 -2.27 -9.61 -11.96
N SER A 253 -1.66 -8.77 -12.80
CA SER A 253 -0.71 -9.17 -13.85
C SER A 253 0.48 -8.22 -13.94
N GLY A 254 1.56 -8.59 -14.64
CA GLY A 254 2.73 -7.72 -14.85
C GLY A 254 3.71 -7.66 -13.68
N ILE A 255 3.94 -8.80 -13.03
CA ILE A 255 4.90 -9.00 -11.94
C ILE A 255 6.26 -9.41 -12.50
#